data_AF-A0A957LAJ0-F1
#
_entry.id   AF-A0A957LAJ0-F1
#
_cell.length_a   1.000
_cell.length_b   1.000
_cell.length_c   1.000
_cell.angle_alpha   90.00
_cell.angle_beta   90.00
_cell.angle_gamma   90.00
#
_symmetry.space_group_name_H-M   'P 1'
#
loop_
_entity.id
_entity.type
_entity.pdbx_description
1 polymer ?
#
loop_
_entity_poly.entity_id
_entity_poly.type
_entity_poly.pdbx_seq_one_letter_code
_entity_poly.pdbx_strand_id
1 'polypeptide(L)'
;QGALFRGGAEGDIRQKLLEMDLVEAVIGLAPNLFYGTGLAACILILRQRKPAARQKKVLIVDASELYRKERAQNFLDEEHAADILGWYQAFEDVKDRVRIVSLEEIEEEDWTLNISRYVLPPIGENIPPLDEAIADFKAALKQVREAEVTLRQIMEEDGWLDQHLA
;
A
#
# COMPACT_ATOMS: atom_id res chain seq x y z
N GLN A 1 6.50 1.11 -2.23
CA GLN A 1 5.88 1.55 -0.95
C GLN A 1 6.19 0.65 0.27
N GLY A 2 7.05 -0.36 0.18
CA GLY A 2 7.25 -1.33 1.28
C GLY A 2 7.65 -0.74 2.65
N ALA A 3 8.48 0.30 2.66
CA ALA A 3 8.94 0.96 3.90
C ALA A 3 7.80 1.53 4.77
N LEU A 4 6.62 1.77 4.18
CA LEU A 4 5.46 2.32 4.90
C LEU A 4 4.78 1.30 5.81
N PHE A 5 4.92 0.00 5.56
CA PHE A 5 4.12 -1.02 6.26
C PHE A 5 4.87 -2.33 6.53
N ARG A 6 6.07 -2.53 6.00
CA ARG A 6 6.89 -3.68 6.36
C ARG A 6 7.23 -3.65 7.84
N GLY A 7 7.17 -4.81 8.48
CA GLY A 7 7.52 -5.02 9.89
C GLY A 7 9.02 -5.27 10.10
N GLY A 8 9.35 -5.77 11.29
CA GLY A 8 10.75 -5.98 11.69
C GLY A 8 11.51 -4.66 11.81
N ALA A 9 12.80 -4.65 11.44
CA ALA A 9 13.65 -3.48 11.59
C ALA A 9 13.12 -2.22 10.86
N GLU A 10 12.47 -2.38 9.69
CA GLU A 10 11.84 -1.25 8.99
C GLU A 10 10.65 -0.67 9.78
N GLY A 11 9.89 -1.54 10.45
CA GLY A 11 8.80 -1.14 11.35
C GLY A 11 9.31 -0.37 12.57
N ASP A 12 10.36 -0.87 13.21
CA ASP A 12 10.96 -0.22 14.38
C ASP A 12 11.46 1.19 14.04
N ILE A 13 12.12 1.35 12.89
CA ILE A 13 12.60 2.66 12.40
C ILE A 13 11.40 3.60 12.15
N ARG A 14 10.36 3.10 11.48
CA ARG A 14 9.16 3.90 11.18
C ARG A 14 8.47 4.37 12.46
N GLN A 15 8.27 3.48 13.42
CA GLN A 15 7.72 3.83 14.73
C GLN A 15 8.55 4.94 15.39
N LYS A 16 9.88 4.82 15.43
CA LYS A 16 10.74 5.85 16.02
C LYS A 16 10.62 7.21 15.31
N LEU A 17 10.54 7.22 13.98
CA LEU A 17 10.35 8.47 13.23
C LEU A 17 8.99 9.14 13.51
N LEU A 18 7.95 8.34 13.74
CA LEU A 18 6.61 8.80 14.10
C LEU A 18 6.55 9.32 15.53
N GLU A 19 7.11 8.59 16.49
CA GLU A 19 7.22 9.00 17.90
C GLU A 19 8.00 10.31 18.07
N MET A 20 9.02 10.53 17.23
CA MET A 20 9.78 11.78 17.18
C MET A 20 9.04 12.93 16.46
N ASP A 21 7.81 12.70 16.00
CA ASP A 21 6.98 13.64 15.25
C ASP A 21 7.69 14.20 13.99
N LEU A 22 8.51 13.37 13.33
CA LEU A 22 9.30 13.80 12.16
C LEU A 22 8.55 13.60 10.85
N VAL A 23 7.65 12.63 10.77
CA VAL A 23 6.91 12.32 9.53
C VAL A 23 5.77 13.32 9.36
N GLU A 24 5.90 14.26 8.42
CA GLU A 24 4.87 15.29 8.14
C GLU A 24 3.80 14.75 7.18
N ALA A 25 4.23 14.04 6.14
CA ALA A 25 3.32 13.54 5.12
C ALA A 25 3.84 12.28 4.42
N VAL A 26 2.91 11.46 3.96
CA VAL A 26 3.11 10.30 3.10
C VAL A 26 2.25 10.49 1.86
N ILE A 27 2.86 10.48 0.68
CA ILE A 27 2.16 10.66 -0.59
C ILE A 27 2.39 9.42 -1.44
N GLY A 28 1.34 8.64 -1.67
CA GLY A 28 1.36 7.51 -2.61
C GLY A 28 1.22 8.00 -4.03
N LEU A 29 2.11 7.56 -4.91
CA LEU A 29 2.08 7.91 -6.33
C LEU A 29 1.51 6.77 -7.16
N ALA A 30 1.11 7.10 -8.39
CA ALA A 30 0.69 6.11 -9.37
C ALA A 30 1.75 5.01 -9.61
N PRO A 31 1.33 3.78 -9.95
CA PRO A 31 2.24 2.73 -10.37
C PRO A 31 2.88 3.07 -11.72
N ASN A 32 3.95 2.37 -12.06
CA ASN A 32 4.59 2.43 -13.39
C ASN A 32 5.06 3.84 -13.84
N LEU A 33 5.33 4.75 -12.90
CA LEU A 33 5.88 6.08 -13.21
C LEU A 33 7.39 6.05 -13.51
N PHE A 34 8.10 5.03 -13.02
CA PHE A 34 9.55 4.91 -13.13
C PHE A 34 9.92 3.81 -14.11
N TYR A 35 10.90 4.10 -14.96
CA TYR A 35 11.41 3.13 -15.91
C TYR A 35 11.96 1.88 -15.20
N GLY A 36 11.65 0.69 -15.73
CA GLY A 36 12.20 -0.57 -15.25
C GLY A 36 11.47 -1.20 -14.04
N THR A 37 10.40 -0.59 -13.52
CA THR A 37 9.57 -1.20 -12.48
C THR A 37 8.12 -0.72 -12.52
N GLY A 38 7.17 -1.66 -12.43
CA GLY A 38 5.74 -1.36 -12.32
C GLY A 38 5.31 -0.93 -10.91
N LEU A 39 6.23 -0.91 -9.94
CA LEU A 39 5.90 -0.64 -8.53
C LEU A 39 5.44 0.82 -8.32
N ALA A 40 4.42 0.99 -7.49
CA ALA A 40 4.04 2.30 -6.98
C ALA A 40 5.08 2.82 -5.98
N ALA A 41 5.51 4.07 -6.21
CA ALA A 41 6.40 4.80 -5.32
C ALA A 41 5.60 5.59 -4.28
N CYS A 42 6.31 6.14 -3.30
CA CYS A 42 5.76 7.14 -2.40
C CYS A 42 6.80 8.22 -2.10
N ILE A 43 6.32 9.39 -1.72
CA ILE A 43 7.12 10.48 -1.19
C ILE A 43 6.88 10.54 0.32
N LEU A 44 7.94 10.46 1.10
CA LEU A 44 7.91 10.65 2.54
C LEU A 44 8.49 12.03 2.86
N ILE A 45 7.69 12.90 3.47
CA ILE A 45 8.13 14.24 3.86
C ILE A 45 8.48 14.23 5.34
N LEU A 46 9.75 14.48 5.64
CA LEU A 46 10.25 14.61 7.01
C LEU A 46 10.43 16.09 7.37
N ARG A 47 9.92 16.51 8.53
CA ARG A 47 10.02 17.87 9.03
C ARG A 47 10.34 17.85 10.51
N GLN A 48 11.55 18.31 10.87
CA GLN A 48 12.00 18.33 12.27
C GLN A 48 11.21 19.29 13.16
N ARG A 49 10.66 20.37 12.60
CA ARG A 49 9.87 21.37 13.33
C ARG A 49 8.56 21.62 12.60
N LYS A 50 7.52 20.93 13.05
CA LYS A 50 6.18 21.08 12.52
C LYS A 50 5.50 22.34 13.05
N PRO A 51 4.71 23.06 12.23
CA PRO A 51 3.79 24.09 12.71
C PRO A 51 2.87 23.50 13.79
N ALA A 52 2.48 24.31 14.78
CA ALA A 52 1.67 23.86 15.91
C ALA A 52 0.39 23.11 15.48
N ALA A 53 -0.26 23.55 14.39
CA ALA A 53 -1.48 22.92 13.87
C ALA A 53 -1.28 21.49 13.30
N ARG A 54 -0.03 21.13 12.95
CA ARG A 54 0.35 19.87 12.29
C ARG A 54 1.13 18.90 13.19
N GLN A 55 1.45 19.33 14.42
CA GLN A 55 2.12 18.46 15.39
C GLN A 55 1.29 17.24 15.71
N LYS A 56 1.97 16.10 15.90
CA LYS A 56 1.37 14.78 16.16
C LYS A 56 0.37 14.32 15.12
N LYS A 57 0.49 14.84 13.90
CA LYS A 57 -0.34 14.47 12.76
C LYS A 57 0.52 14.15 11.56
N VAL A 58 0.02 13.25 10.72
CA VAL A 58 0.59 12.88 9.44
C VAL A 58 -0.46 13.11 8.37
N LEU A 59 -0.10 13.82 7.31
CA LEU A 59 -0.93 13.93 6.12
C LEU A 59 -0.71 12.70 5.25
N ILE A 60 -1.76 11.93 5.01
CA ILE A 60 -1.72 10.75 4.14
C ILE A 60 -2.47 11.10 2.86
N VAL A 61 -1.77 10.99 1.73
CA VAL A 61 -2.27 11.38 0.41
C VAL A 61 -2.20 10.18 -0.53
N ASP A 62 -3.33 9.87 -1.16
CA ASP A 62 -3.43 8.94 -2.28
C ASP A 62 -3.51 9.71 -3.61
N ALA A 63 -2.39 9.73 -4.32
CA ALA A 63 -2.29 10.24 -5.70
C ALA A 63 -2.10 9.10 -6.71
N SER A 64 -2.54 7.88 -6.38
CA SER A 64 -2.36 6.70 -7.24
C SER A 64 -3.11 6.79 -8.57
N GLU A 65 -4.16 7.61 -8.64
CA GLU A 65 -4.94 7.89 -9.86
C GLU A 65 -4.49 9.13 -10.62
N LEU A 66 -3.56 9.92 -10.08
CA LEU A 66 -3.06 11.13 -10.75
C LEU A 66 -1.94 10.78 -11.72
N TYR A 67 -2.32 10.34 -12.92
CA TYR A 67 -1.38 10.07 -14.00
C TYR A 67 -2.08 10.05 -15.36
N ARG A 68 -1.30 10.35 -16.39
CA ARG A 68 -1.67 10.02 -17.77
C ARG A 68 -1.16 8.63 -18.10
N LYS A 69 -2.09 7.75 -18.49
CA LYS A 69 -1.79 6.39 -18.89
C LYS A 69 -1.13 6.37 -20.27
N GLU A 70 -0.01 5.68 -20.36
CA GLU A 70 0.73 5.45 -21.61
C GLU A 70 1.17 3.98 -21.68
N ARG A 71 1.54 3.50 -22.87
CA ARG A 71 1.73 2.05 -23.09
C ARG A 71 2.89 1.45 -22.29
N ALA A 72 4.00 2.18 -22.17
CA ALA A 72 5.23 1.67 -21.55
C ALA A 72 5.39 2.11 -20.09
N GLN A 73 4.98 3.34 -19.77
CA GLN A 73 5.09 3.93 -18.44
C GLN A 73 3.94 4.91 -18.24
N ASN A 74 3.53 5.18 -17.02
CA ASN A 74 2.61 6.26 -16.70
C ASN A 74 3.39 7.58 -16.57
N PHE A 75 2.71 8.71 -16.83
CA PHE A 75 3.31 10.03 -16.70
C PHE A 75 2.60 10.86 -15.63
N LEU A 76 3.38 11.47 -14.76
CA LEU A 76 2.92 12.49 -13.82
C LEU A 76 3.11 13.87 -14.48
N ASP A 77 2.11 14.30 -15.25
CA ASP A 77 2.11 15.64 -15.87
C ASP A 77 2.07 16.77 -14.82
N GLU A 78 2.38 18.01 -15.21
CA GLU A 78 2.50 19.16 -14.30
C GLU A 78 1.22 19.45 -13.49
N GLU A 79 0.05 19.21 -14.10
CA GLU A 79 -1.27 19.39 -13.49
C GLU A 79 -1.43 18.47 -12.26
N HIS A 80 -1.06 17.18 -12.43
CA HIS A 80 -1.09 16.20 -11.35
C HIS A 80 -0.14 16.59 -10.21
N ALA A 81 1.05 17.09 -10.54
CA ALA A 81 2.00 17.55 -9.55
C ALA A 81 1.49 18.79 -8.79
N ALA A 82 0.79 19.70 -9.48
CA ALA A 82 0.15 20.86 -8.88
C ALA A 82 -0.96 20.46 -7.90
N ASP A 83 -1.78 19.47 -8.24
CA ASP A 83 -2.82 18.93 -7.34
C ASP A 83 -2.21 18.35 -6.06
N ILE A 84 -1.18 17.50 -6.19
CA ILE A 84 -0.45 16.92 -5.05
C ILE A 84 0.14 18.01 -4.17
N LEU A 85 0.77 19.02 -4.79
CA LEU A 85 1.33 20.16 -4.07
C LEU A 85 0.24 20.95 -3.34
N GLY A 86 -0.90 21.18 -4.00
CA GLY A 86 -2.06 21.85 -3.42
C GLY A 86 -2.57 21.13 -2.18
N TRP A 87 -2.74 19.81 -2.25
CA TRP A 87 -3.15 18.98 -1.11
C TRP A 87 -2.15 19.05 0.06
N TYR A 88 -0.85 18.99 -0.22
CA TYR A 88 0.19 19.13 0.81
C TYR A 88 0.19 20.50 1.48
N GLN A 89 0.01 21.57 0.69
CA GLN A 89 0.00 22.94 1.20
C GLN A 89 -1.24 23.24 2.02
N ALA A 90 -2.42 22.85 1.52
CA ALA A 90 -3.70 23.03 2.21
C ALA A 90 -3.71 22.31 3.56
N PHE A 91 -3.22 21.06 3.61
CA PHE A 91 -3.25 20.22 4.82
C PHE A 91 -4.67 20.12 5.38
N GLU A 92 -5.59 19.70 4.52
CA GLU A 92 -7.01 19.52 4.81
C GLU A 92 -7.44 18.15 4.31
N ASP A 93 -8.48 17.58 4.92
CA ASP A 93 -9.07 16.33 4.45
C ASP A 93 -9.75 16.55 3.09
N VAL A 94 -9.47 15.66 2.15
CA VAL A 94 -10.10 15.63 0.83
C VAL A 94 -10.69 14.25 0.65
N LYS A 95 -11.99 14.20 0.38
CA LYS A 95 -12.72 12.94 0.22
C LYS A 95 -12.00 12.01 -0.76
N ASP A 96 -11.81 10.76 -0.35
CA ASP A 96 -11.22 9.67 -1.13
C ASP A 96 -9.76 9.92 -1.60
N ARG A 97 -9.09 10.98 -1.12
CA ARG A 97 -7.74 11.37 -1.57
C ARG A 97 -6.77 11.72 -0.45
N VAL A 98 -7.22 12.47 0.54
CA VAL A 98 -6.34 13.02 1.58
C VAL A 98 -6.98 12.83 2.94
N ARG A 99 -6.21 12.29 3.88
CA ARG A 99 -6.62 12.15 5.27
C ARG A 99 -5.53 12.67 6.19
N ILE A 100 -5.91 13.49 7.15
CA ILE A 100 -5.06 13.85 8.28
C ILE A 100 -5.28 12.84 9.39
N VAL A 101 -4.22 12.14 9.75
CA VAL A 101 -4.26 11.05 10.73
C VAL A 101 -3.43 11.45 11.94
N SER A 102 -3.95 11.23 13.15
CA SER A 102 -3.21 11.52 14.37
C SER A 102 -2.22 10.39 14.71
N LEU A 103 -1.20 10.68 15.51
CA LEU A 103 -0.27 9.63 15.95
C LEU A 103 -0.96 8.55 16.77
N GLU A 104 -2.00 8.90 17.53
CA GLU A 104 -2.80 7.93 18.30
C GLU A 104 -3.53 6.95 17.38
N GLU A 105 -4.14 7.43 16.30
CA GLU A 105 -4.80 6.57 15.28
C GLU A 105 -3.77 5.68 14.56
N ILE A 106 -2.56 6.18 14.31
CA ILE A 106 -1.48 5.39 13.70
C ILE A 106 -0.95 4.32 14.67
N GLU A 107 -0.91 4.60 15.96
CA GLU A 107 -0.52 3.65 17.00
C GLU A 107 -1.54 2.50 17.11
N GLU A 108 -2.84 2.80 17.03
CA GLU A 108 -3.91 1.78 17.00
C GLU A 108 -3.81 0.84 15.78
N GLU A 109 -3.24 1.32 14.67
CA GLU A 109 -3.00 0.56 13.44
C GLU A 109 -1.57 -0.02 13.37
N ASP A 110 -0.95 -0.34 14.51
CA ASP A 110 0.39 -0.94 14.63
C ASP A 110 1.50 -0.15 13.94
N TRP A 111 1.44 1.18 14.01
CA TRP A 111 2.41 2.11 13.39
C TRP A 111 2.51 1.96 11.86
N THR A 112 1.47 1.48 11.21
CA THR A 112 1.44 1.36 9.75
C THR A 112 1.18 2.72 9.09
N LEU A 113 1.88 2.99 7.98
CA LEU A 113 1.60 4.13 7.10
C LEU A 113 1.03 3.66 5.77
N ASN A 114 0.40 2.48 5.74
CA ASN A 114 -0.29 2.00 4.55
C ASN A 114 -1.46 2.92 4.22
N ILE A 115 -1.41 3.56 3.05
CA ILE A 115 -2.37 4.58 2.61
C ILE A 115 -3.80 4.03 2.60
N SER A 116 -3.98 2.78 2.16
CA SER A 116 -5.31 2.16 2.05
C SER A 116 -6.00 1.91 3.42
N ARG A 117 -5.29 2.11 4.54
CA ARG A 117 -5.88 2.08 5.88
C ARG A 117 -6.62 3.36 6.23
N TYR A 118 -6.22 4.48 5.62
CA TYR A 118 -6.66 5.82 6.02
C TYR A 118 -7.41 6.55 4.92
N VAL A 119 -7.06 6.27 3.66
CA VAL A 119 -7.75 6.79 2.48
C VAL A 119 -8.43 5.61 1.81
N LEU A 120 -9.75 5.56 1.92
CA LEU A 120 -10.56 4.54 1.28
C LEU A 120 -10.90 4.98 -0.15
N PRO A 121 -10.86 4.05 -1.12
CA PRO A 121 -11.40 4.33 -2.44
C PRO A 121 -12.91 4.62 -2.33
N PRO A 122 -13.47 5.40 -3.27
CA PRO A 122 -14.89 5.73 -3.25
C PRO A 122 -15.74 4.45 -3.21
N ILE A 123 -16.68 4.39 -2.26
CA ILE A 123 -17.63 3.29 -2.12
C ILE A 123 -18.45 3.19 -3.41
N GLY A 124 -18.15 2.22 -4.26
CA GLY A 124 -18.83 2.03 -5.54
C GLY A 124 -18.06 1.24 -6.61
N GLU A 125 -16.75 1.02 -6.46
CA GLU A 125 -16.00 0.23 -7.45
C GLU A 125 -15.99 -1.27 -7.10
N ASN A 126 -16.77 -2.04 -7.87
CA ASN A 126 -16.64 -3.49 -8.12
C ASN A 126 -16.21 -4.37 -6.92
N ILE A 127 -16.79 -4.18 -5.74
CA ILE A 127 -16.70 -5.22 -4.71
C ILE A 127 -17.65 -6.34 -5.17
N PRO A 128 -17.15 -7.52 -5.57
CA PRO A 128 -18.03 -8.61 -5.97
C PRO A 128 -18.97 -8.96 -4.81
N PRO A 129 -20.23 -9.32 -5.08
CA PRO A 129 -21.13 -9.85 -4.08
C PRO A 129 -20.45 -10.97 -3.27
N LEU A 130 -20.77 -11.06 -1.97
CA LEU A 130 -20.13 -12.03 -1.07
C LEU A 130 -20.19 -13.47 -1.63
N ASP A 131 -21.30 -13.84 -2.25
CA ASP A 131 -21.49 -15.17 -2.84
C ASP A 131 -20.55 -15.42 -4.03
N GLU A 132 -20.31 -14.41 -4.86
CA GLU A 132 -19.36 -14.48 -5.98
C GLU A 132 -17.93 -14.59 -5.45
N ALA A 133 -17.55 -13.77 -4.47
CA ALA A 133 -16.25 -13.84 -3.83
C ALA A 133 -15.98 -15.23 -3.17
N ILE A 134 -17.00 -15.82 -2.53
CA ILE A 134 -16.89 -17.17 -1.96
C ILE A 134 -16.74 -18.23 -3.05
N ALA A 135 -17.47 -18.10 -4.16
CA ALA A 135 -17.38 -19.03 -5.29
C ALA A 135 -15.98 -19.01 -5.91
N ASP A 136 -15.45 -17.81 -6.18
CA ASP A 136 -14.10 -17.61 -6.71
C ASP A 136 -13.03 -18.16 -5.77
N PHE A 137 -13.14 -17.88 -4.47
CA PHE A 137 -12.23 -18.44 -3.46
C PHE A 137 -12.23 -19.97 -3.47
N LYS A 138 -13.41 -20.61 -3.52
CA LYS A 138 -13.52 -22.07 -3.59
C LYS A 138 -12.93 -22.63 -4.87
N ALA A 139 -13.14 -21.97 -6.00
CA ALA A 139 -12.58 -22.37 -7.29
C ALA A 139 -11.04 -22.30 -7.26
N ALA A 140 -10.47 -21.21 -6.76
CA ALA A 140 -9.02 -21.05 -6.59
C ALA A 140 -8.44 -22.12 -5.64
N LEU A 141 -9.11 -22.39 -4.51
CA LEU A 141 -8.69 -23.43 -3.56
C LEU A 141 -8.69 -24.83 -4.20
N LYS A 142 -9.65 -25.13 -5.07
CA LYS A 142 -9.68 -26.40 -5.82
C LYS A 142 -8.47 -26.51 -6.75
N GLN A 143 -8.14 -25.45 -7.49
CA GLN A 143 -6.99 -25.43 -8.39
C GLN A 143 -5.67 -25.63 -7.64
N VAL A 144 -5.51 -25.01 -6.46
CA VAL A 144 -4.33 -25.21 -5.60
C VAL A 144 -4.20 -26.68 -5.20
N ARG A 145 -5.29 -27.31 -4.77
CA ARG A 145 -5.28 -28.74 -4.38
C ARG A 145 -4.94 -29.65 -5.55
N GLU A 146 -5.49 -29.39 -6.72
CA GLU A 146 -5.17 -30.15 -7.93
C GLU A 146 -3.69 -30.01 -8.29
N ALA A 147 -3.16 -28.78 -8.28
CA ALA A 147 -1.75 -28.51 -8.52
C ALA A 147 -0.83 -29.17 -7.48
N GLU A 148 -1.23 -29.20 -6.20
CA GLU A 148 -0.49 -29.87 -5.13
C GLU A 148 -0.43 -31.38 -5.34
N VAL A 149 -1.54 -32.02 -5.76
CA VAL A 149 -1.57 -33.44 -6.12
C VAL A 149 -0.64 -33.72 -7.29
N THR A 150 -0.70 -32.90 -8.35
CA THR A 150 0.20 -33.05 -9.51
C THR A 150 1.67 -32.86 -9.11
N LEU A 151 1.99 -31.87 -8.29
CA LEU A 151 3.34 -31.65 -7.79
C LEU A 151 3.83 -32.87 -7.01
N ARG A 152 2.99 -33.43 -6.13
CA ARG A 152 3.31 -34.61 -5.33
C ARG A 152 3.57 -35.84 -6.21
N GLN A 153 2.78 -36.04 -7.26
CA GLN A 153 2.99 -37.14 -8.22
C GLN A 153 4.35 -37.02 -8.92
N ILE A 154 4.69 -35.83 -9.43
CA ILE A 154 5.99 -35.59 -10.07
C ILE A 154 7.14 -35.82 -9.08
N MET A 155 6.99 -35.35 -7.83
CA MET A 155 8.00 -35.56 -6.80
C MET A 155 8.17 -37.04 -6.40
N GLU A 156 7.12 -37.85 -6.44
CA GLU A 156 7.17 -39.31 -6.23
C GLU A 156 7.83 -40.02 -7.42
N GLU A 157 7.50 -39.62 -8.66
CA GLU A 157 8.08 -40.18 -9.90
C GLU A 157 9.58 -39.91 -10.03
N ASP A 158 10.02 -38.69 -9.69
CA ASP A 158 11.42 -38.28 -9.76
C ASP A 158 12.23 -38.65 -8.50
N GLY A 159 11.62 -39.35 -7.53
CA GLY A 159 12.30 -39.87 -6.34
C GLY A 159 12.68 -38.82 -5.28
N TRP A 160 12.04 -37.64 -5.29
CA TRP A 160 12.25 -36.59 -4.29
C TRP A 160 11.46 -36.83 -2.99
N LEU A 161 10.48 -37.72 -3.03
CA LEU A 161 9.73 -38.19 -1.86
C LEU A 161 10.07 -39.66 -1.62
N ASP A 162 11.07 -39.90 -0.77
CA ASP A 162 11.39 -41.26 -0.32
C ASP A 162 10.19 -41.87 0.41
N GLN A 163 9.79 -43.09 0.01
CA GLN A 163 8.86 -43.93 0.78
C GLN A 163 9.51 -44.53 2.05
N HIS A 164 10.66 -44.01 2.50
CA HIS A 164 11.45 -44.53 3.61
C HIS A 164 11.54 -43.55 4.78
N LEU A 165 10.38 -43.21 5.35
CA LEU A 165 10.27 -42.87 6.77
C LEU A 165 9.01 -43.56 7.33
N ALA A 166 9.15 -44.86 7.55
CA ALA A 166 8.32 -45.66 8.45
C ALA A 166 9.21 -46.18 9.58
#